data_AF-A0A424R7B1-F1
#
_entry.id   AF-A0A424R7B1-F1
#
_cell.length_a   1.000
_cell.length_b   1.000
_cell.length_c   1.000
_cell.angle_alpha   90.00
_cell.angle_beta   90.00
_cell.angle_gamma   90.00
#
_symmetry.space_group_name_H-M   'P 1'
#
loop_
_entity.id
_entity.type
_entity.pdbx_description
1 polymer ?
#
loop_
_entity_poly.entity_id
_entity_poly.type
_entity_poly.pdbx_seq_one_letter_code
_entity_poly.pdbx_strand_id
1 'polypeptide(L)'
;MKTGTDFKWRSLGADGLIEIALNSFGKMRLYHNDFNGGAGVVQDPAGIDYQDGDILRLAVSYDEQTDTVSVAYSLNGGADVLFYTGGGIEGPLGDVMTKRVEAELYKFQDKRPAEQAVLGIRNWSLSGGSATGD
;
A
#
# COMPACT_ATOMS: atom_id res chain seq x y z
N MET A 1 -18.88 6.17 6.23
CA MET A 1 -18.57 7.37 5.42
C MET A 1 -18.11 6.89 4.04
N LYS A 2 -18.58 7.47 2.93
CA LYS A 2 -18.05 7.15 1.59
C LYS A 2 -17.25 8.35 1.12
N THR A 3 -15.98 8.13 0.79
CA THR A 3 -15.07 9.22 0.37
C THR A 3 -15.12 9.47 -1.13
N GLY A 4 -15.81 8.59 -1.87
CA GLY A 4 -15.96 8.69 -3.32
C GLY A 4 -14.64 8.53 -4.08
N THR A 5 -13.55 8.22 -3.40
CA THR A 5 -12.20 8.15 -3.97
C THR A 5 -11.59 6.79 -3.66
N ASP A 6 -11.08 6.13 -4.69
CA ASP A 6 -10.25 4.95 -4.62
C ASP A 6 -8.79 5.37 -4.81
N PHE A 7 -7.93 4.98 -3.88
CA PHE A 7 -6.48 5.13 -3.98
C PHE A 7 -5.85 3.75 -4.09
N LYS A 8 -4.86 3.61 -4.97
CA LYS A 8 -4.03 2.41 -5.08
C LYS A 8 -2.57 2.79 -5.09
N TRP A 9 -1.81 2.11 -4.25
CA TRP A 9 -0.36 2.14 -4.24
C TRP A 9 0.16 0.77 -4.68
N ARG A 10 1.01 0.74 -5.69
CA ARG A 10 1.63 -0.50 -6.17
C ARG A 10 3.13 -0.40 -6.13
N SER A 11 3.76 -1.43 -5.58
CA SER A 11 5.19 -1.68 -5.77
C SER A 11 5.33 -2.90 -6.66
N LEU A 12 6.15 -2.78 -7.70
CA LEU A 12 6.43 -3.84 -8.65
C LEU A 12 7.93 -4.10 -8.64
N GLY A 13 8.31 -5.37 -8.51
CA GLY A 13 9.71 -5.82 -8.48
C GLY A 13 10.02 -6.86 -9.54
N ALA A 14 11.15 -7.53 -9.39
CA ALA A 14 11.60 -8.59 -10.28
C ALA A 14 10.59 -9.73 -10.36
N ASP A 15 10.10 -10.16 -9.19
CA ASP A 15 9.40 -11.43 -8.98
C ASP A 15 7.90 -11.25 -8.76
N GLY A 16 7.43 -10.05 -8.42
CA GLY A 16 6.02 -9.84 -8.20
C GLY A 16 5.62 -8.40 -7.97
N LEU A 17 4.43 -8.24 -7.40
CA LEU A 17 3.93 -6.95 -6.95
C LEU A 17 3.15 -7.05 -5.64
N ILE A 18 3.07 -5.92 -4.95
CA ILE A 18 2.08 -5.65 -3.91
C ILE A 18 1.20 -4.48 -4.34
N GLU A 19 -0.10 -4.57 -4.07
CA GLU A 19 -1.08 -3.50 -4.25
C GLU A 19 -1.79 -3.22 -2.93
N ILE A 20 -1.65 -2.00 -2.43
CA ILE A 20 -2.43 -1.48 -1.32
C ILE A 20 -3.55 -0.64 -1.92
N ALA A 21 -4.80 -1.04 -1.68
CA ALA A 21 -5.97 -0.33 -2.19
C ALA A 21 -6.81 0.19 -1.02
N LEU A 22 -7.03 1.50 -0.97
CA LEU A 22 -8.02 2.14 -0.11
C LEU A 22 -9.22 2.51 -0.98
N ASN A 23 -10.34 1.83 -0.79
CA ASN A 23 -11.52 2.07 -1.59
C ASN A 23 -12.39 3.23 -1.06
N SER A 24 -13.34 3.63 -1.89
CA SER A 24 -14.31 4.70 -1.65
C SER A 24 -15.27 4.44 -0.49
N PHE A 25 -15.27 3.23 0.08
CA PHE A 25 -16.01 2.86 1.30
C PHE A 25 -15.12 2.91 2.56
N GLY A 26 -13.89 3.38 2.43
CA GLY A 26 -12.92 3.49 3.51
C GLY A 26 -12.33 2.15 3.96
N LYS A 27 -12.35 1.14 3.10
CA LYS A 27 -11.70 -0.14 3.38
C LYS A 27 -10.35 -0.23 2.68
N MET A 28 -9.32 -0.56 3.45
CA MET A 28 -7.98 -0.83 2.95
C MET A 28 -7.78 -2.34 2.76
N ARG A 29 -7.09 -2.73 1.69
CA ARG A 29 -6.74 -4.11 1.32
C ARG A 29 -5.28 -4.19 0.92
N LEU A 30 -4.62 -5.31 1.20
CA LEU A 30 -3.34 -5.68 0.58
C LEU A 30 -3.53 -6.90 -0.32
N TYR A 31 -3.12 -6.75 -1.58
CA TYR A 31 -3.07 -7.82 -2.57
C TYR A 31 -1.62 -8.07 -2.97
N HIS A 32 -1.29 -9.33 -3.20
CA HIS A 32 0.01 -9.75 -3.67
C HIS A 32 -0.15 -10.66 -4.89
N ASN A 33 0.77 -10.55 -5.84
CA ASN A 33 0.88 -11.43 -6.99
C ASN A 33 2.35 -11.78 -7.20
N ASP A 34 2.69 -13.04 -6.94
CA ASP A 34 3.95 -13.65 -7.33
C ASP A 34 3.85 -14.02 -8.82
N PHE A 35 4.69 -13.43 -9.66
CA PHE A 35 4.68 -13.66 -11.10
C PHE A 35 5.02 -15.11 -11.49
N ASN A 36 5.62 -15.88 -10.58
CA ASN A 36 5.92 -17.30 -10.77
C ASN A 36 5.03 -18.22 -9.91
N GLY A 37 4.02 -17.66 -9.22
CA GLY A 37 3.27 -18.37 -8.20
C GLY A 37 1.81 -17.92 -8.07
N GLY A 38 1.37 -17.83 -6.82
CA GLY A 38 -0.01 -17.50 -6.45
C GLY A 38 -0.28 -15.99 -6.47
N ALA A 39 -1.56 -15.65 -6.62
CA ALA A 39 -2.00 -14.26 -6.59
C ALA A 39 -3.31 -14.12 -5.82
N GLY A 40 -3.37 -13.18 -4.87
CA GLY A 40 -4.55 -13.03 -4.03
C GLY A 40 -4.42 -11.97 -2.94
N VAL A 41 -5.49 -11.89 -2.16
CA VAL A 41 -5.59 -10.96 -1.03
C VAL A 41 -4.85 -11.57 0.15
N VAL A 42 -3.83 -10.87 0.64
CA VAL A 42 -3.05 -11.27 1.83
C VAL A 42 -3.53 -10.55 3.09
N GLN A 43 -4.21 -9.40 2.93
CA GLN A 43 -4.94 -8.73 3.99
C GLN A 43 -6.34 -8.33 3.48
N ASP A 44 -7.36 -8.93 4.08
CA ASP A 44 -8.75 -8.68 3.74
C ASP A 44 -9.15 -7.21 3.91
N PRO A 45 -10.13 -6.72 3.14
CA PRO A 45 -10.61 -5.34 3.25
C PRO A 45 -11.08 -4.98 4.67
N ALA A 46 -10.27 -4.19 5.39
CA ALA A 46 -10.59 -3.72 6.73
C ALA A 46 -10.87 -2.20 6.72
N GLY A 47 -11.84 -1.77 7.51
CA GLY A 47 -12.15 -0.34 7.65
C GLY A 47 -11.01 0.42 8.33
N ILE A 48 -10.70 1.60 7.81
CA ILE A 48 -9.88 2.59 8.51
C ILE A 48 -10.73 3.81 8.83
N ASP A 49 -10.65 4.31 10.07
CA ASP A 49 -11.44 5.45 10.54
C ASP A 49 -10.75 6.77 10.17
N TYR A 50 -11.05 7.30 8.98
CA TYR A 50 -10.61 8.61 8.53
C TYR A 50 -11.79 9.48 8.06
N GLN A 51 -11.54 10.78 7.98
CA GLN A 51 -12.46 11.82 7.53
C GLN A 51 -11.91 12.54 6.31
N ASP A 52 -12.79 13.26 5.60
CA ASP A 52 -12.35 14.13 4.52
C ASP A 52 -11.42 15.23 5.06
N GLY A 53 -10.34 15.51 4.33
CA GLY A 53 -9.27 16.41 4.77
C GLY A 53 -8.18 15.78 5.64
N ASP A 54 -8.36 14.53 6.10
CA ASP A 54 -7.30 13.83 6.84
C ASP A 54 -6.08 13.58 5.96
N ILE A 55 -4.89 13.72 6.56
CA ILE A 55 -3.63 13.35 5.92
C ILE A 55 -3.34 11.89 6.23
N LEU A 56 -3.46 11.04 5.22
CA LEU A 56 -3.02 9.65 5.29
C LEU A 56 -1.52 9.56 4.96
N ARG A 57 -0.75 8.98 5.89
CA ARG A 57 0.61 8.49 5.63
C ARG A 57 0.55 6.98 5.49
N LEU A 58 1.12 6.46 4.41
CA LEU A 58 1.34 5.03 4.18
C LEU A 58 2.83 4.73 4.31
N ALA A 59 3.19 3.72 5.11
CA ALA A 59 4.55 3.21 5.23
C ALA A 59 4.58 1.74 4.79
N VAL A 60 5.48 1.44 3.85
CA VAL A 60 5.67 0.10 3.30
C VAL A 60 7.14 -0.23 3.39
N SER A 61 7.47 -1.32 4.07
CA SER A 61 8.83 -1.85 4.15
C SER A 61 8.84 -3.31 3.71
N TYR A 62 9.89 -3.69 2.98
CA TYR A 62 10.17 -5.06 2.61
C TYR A 62 11.53 -5.44 3.23
N ASP A 63 11.56 -6.57 3.92
CA ASP A 63 12.78 -7.19 4.43
C ASP A 63 13.08 -8.43 3.57
N GLU A 64 14.16 -8.36 2.79
CA GLU A 64 14.62 -9.43 1.91
C GLU A 64 15.14 -10.64 2.70
N GLN A 65 15.68 -10.44 3.91
CA GLN A 65 16.23 -11.55 4.71
C GLN A 65 15.12 -12.46 5.26
N THR A 66 14.03 -11.83 5.70
CA THR A 66 12.87 -12.55 6.26
C THR A 66 11.73 -12.71 5.25
N ASP A 67 11.92 -12.21 4.03
CA ASP A 67 10.94 -12.17 2.94
C ASP A 67 9.54 -11.71 3.39
N THR A 68 9.55 -10.62 4.17
CA THR A 68 8.36 -10.10 4.85
C THR A 68 8.09 -8.66 4.42
N VAL A 69 6.83 -8.36 4.10
CA VAL A 69 6.35 -6.98 3.94
C VAL A 69 5.66 -6.54 5.22
N SER A 70 5.93 -5.30 5.65
CA SER A 70 5.15 -4.62 6.68
C SER A 70 4.50 -3.39 6.08
N VAL A 71 3.18 -3.27 6.29
CA VAL A 71 2.37 -2.13 5.88
C VAL A 71 1.78 -1.50 7.12
N ALA A 72 2.06 -0.22 7.33
CA ALA A 72 1.48 0.58 8.40
C ALA A 72 0.91 1.88 7.85
N TYR A 73 -0.03 2.46 8.59
CA TYR A 73 -0.61 3.76 8.25
C TYR A 73 -0.74 4.64 9.49
N SER A 74 -0.73 5.96 9.28
CA SER A 74 -1.10 6.93 10.31
C SER A 74 -1.94 8.05 9.70
N LEU A 75 -2.80 8.63 10.53
CA LEU A 75 -3.66 9.76 10.18
C LEU A 75 -3.19 10.99 10.92
N ASN A 76 -3.10 12.12 10.21
CA ASN A 76 -2.81 13.45 10.79
C ASN A 76 -1.54 13.48 11.67
N GLY A 77 -0.53 12.68 11.33
CA GLY A 77 0.72 12.58 12.11
C GLY A 77 0.59 11.85 13.46
N GLY A 78 -0.49 11.10 13.67
CA GLY A 78 -0.67 10.23 14.82
C GLY A 78 0.25 9.01 14.83
N ALA A 79 0.03 8.11 15.79
CA ALA A 79 0.78 6.86 15.89
C ALA A 79 0.53 5.96 14.67
N ASP A 80 1.57 5.24 14.24
CA ASP A 80 1.47 4.25 13.18
C ASP A 80 0.65 3.05 13.66
N VAL A 81 -0.33 2.64 12.85
CA VAL A 81 -1.15 1.45 13.03
C VAL A 81 -0.67 0.39 12.04
N LEU A 82 -0.19 -0.74 12.56
CA LEU A 82 0.20 -1.87 11.73
C LEU A 82 -1.05 -2.45 11.05
N PHE A 83 -1.05 -2.46 9.73
CA PHE A 83 -2.14 -3.02 8.93
C PHE A 83 -1.86 -4.47 8.52
N TYR A 84 -0.63 -4.77 8.14
CA TYR A 84 -0.22 -6.11 7.76
C TYR A 84 1.27 -6.31 8.04
N THR A 85 1.63 -7.52 8.46
CA THR A 85 3.01 -8.01 8.38
C THR A 85 2.99 -9.49 8.02
N GLY A 86 3.77 -9.89 7.02
CA GLY A 86 3.82 -11.27 6.57
C GLY A 86 4.45 -11.43 5.18
N GLY A 87 4.49 -12.68 4.71
CA GLY A 87 5.02 -13.04 3.39
C GLY A 87 3.95 -13.03 2.27
N GLY A 88 4.25 -13.74 1.19
CA GLY A 88 3.37 -13.87 0.03
C GLY A 88 2.14 -14.77 0.26
N ILE A 89 1.38 -14.98 -0.81
CA ILE A 89 0.25 -15.91 -0.81
C ILE A 89 0.76 -17.29 -1.23
N GLU A 90 0.66 -18.26 -0.32
CA GLU A 90 1.08 -19.65 -0.56
C GLU A 90 2.56 -19.81 -0.96
N GLY A 91 3.42 -18.88 -0.56
CA GLY A 91 4.82 -18.87 -0.96
C GLY A 91 5.58 -17.62 -0.50
N PRO A 92 6.80 -17.42 -1.01
CA PRO A 92 7.57 -16.21 -0.76
C PRO A 92 6.86 -14.97 -1.32
N LEU A 93 7.15 -13.80 -0.74
CA LEU A 93 6.74 -12.51 -1.31
C LEU A 93 7.54 -12.21 -2.59
N GLY A 94 8.83 -12.57 -2.59
CA GLY A 94 9.76 -12.28 -3.68
C GLY A 94 10.08 -10.79 -3.80
N ASP A 95 10.98 -10.44 -4.72
CA ASP A 95 11.29 -9.04 -4.96
C ASP A 95 10.09 -8.34 -5.61
N VAL A 96 9.40 -7.53 -4.80
CA VAL A 96 8.25 -6.68 -5.18
C VAL A 96 8.58 -5.19 -5.19
N MET A 97 9.84 -4.78 -4.95
CA MET A 97 10.20 -3.37 -4.68
C MET A 97 11.18 -2.76 -5.68
N THR A 98 11.93 -3.56 -6.46
CA THR A 98 13.08 -3.04 -7.22
C THR A 98 12.79 -2.37 -8.56
N LYS A 99 11.63 -2.60 -9.20
CA LYS A 99 11.40 -2.11 -10.57
C LYS A 99 10.74 -0.75 -10.61
N ARG A 100 9.54 -0.61 -10.05
CA ARG A 100 8.78 0.66 -10.10
C ARG A 100 7.72 0.73 -9.02
N VAL A 101 7.28 1.96 -8.77
CA VAL A 101 6.14 2.25 -7.91
C VAL A 101 5.13 3.07 -8.69
N GLU A 102 3.86 2.73 -8.51
CA GLU A 102 2.71 3.42 -9.10
C GLU A 102 1.76 3.88 -8.01
N ALA A 103 1.28 5.11 -8.16
CA ALA A 103 0.19 5.64 -7.35
C ALA A 103 -0.95 6.02 -8.29
N GLU A 104 -2.11 5.44 -8.06
CA GLU A 104 -3.32 5.66 -8.85
C GLU A 104 -4.40 6.22 -7.94
N LEU A 105 -5.10 7.23 -8.44
CA LEU A 105 -6.21 7.88 -7.76
C LEU A 105 -7.38 7.94 -8.72
N TYR A 106 -8.53 7.42 -8.29
CA TYR A 106 -9.75 7.38 -9.09
C TYR A 106 -10.93 7.84 -8.25
N LYS A 107 -11.83 8.64 -8.81
CA LYS A 107 -13.07 9.07 -8.15
C LYS A 107 -14.25 8.30 -8.73
N PHE A 108 -14.95 7.55 -7.87
CA PHE A 108 -16.13 6.79 -8.25
C PHE A 108 -17.35 7.72 -8.28
N GLN A 109 -18.06 7.75 -9.41
CA GLN A 109 -19.38 8.38 -9.64
C GLN A 109 -19.52 9.91 -9.60
N ASP A 110 -18.61 10.72 -9.03
CA ASP A 110 -18.78 12.18 -9.00
C ASP A 110 -17.81 12.90 -9.97
N LYS A 111 -18.35 13.35 -11.12
CA LYS A 111 -17.60 14.03 -12.18
C LYS A 111 -17.33 15.52 -11.90
N ARG A 112 -17.64 16.02 -10.69
CA ARG A 112 -17.48 17.43 -10.35
C ARG A 112 -16.00 17.77 -10.10
N PRO A 113 -15.40 18.71 -10.85
CA PRO A 113 -13.98 19.05 -10.72
C PRO A 113 -13.57 19.62 -9.35
N ALA A 114 -14.52 20.20 -8.60
CA ALA A 114 -14.26 20.89 -7.34
C ALA A 114 -13.97 19.95 -6.15
N GLU A 115 -14.16 18.65 -6.30
CA GLU A 115 -13.98 17.66 -5.23
C GLU A 115 -12.94 16.58 -5.61
N GLN A 116 -12.01 16.91 -6.51
CA GLN A 116 -10.96 15.98 -6.90
C GLN A 116 -10.00 15.75 -5.73
N ALA A 117 -9.79 14.49 -5.38
CA ALA A 117 -8.71 14.15 -4.47
C ALA A 117 -7.37 14.52 -5.12
N VAL A 118 -6.47 15.12 -4.35
CA VAL A 118 -5.15 15.53 -4.82
C VAL A 118 -4.14 14.54 -4.27
N LEU A 119 -3.39 13.88 -5.16
CA LEU A 119 -2.22 13.11 -4.77
C LEU A 119 -0.99 14.02 -4.82
N GLY A 120 -0.33 14.17 -3.68
CA GLY A 120 0.98 14.85 -3.59
C GLY A 120 2.03 13.91 -3.01
N ILE A 121 3.03 13.55 -3.79
CA ILE A 121 4.22 12.84 -3.29
C ILE A 121 5.21 13.90 -2.82
N ARG A 122 5.30 14.10 -1.49
CA ARG A 122 6.21 15.09 -0.90
C ARG A 122 7.67 14.64 -0.89
N ASN A 123 7.91 13.35 -0.71
CA ASN A 123 9.24 12.76 -0.74
C ASN A 123 9.15 11.32 -1.24
N TRP A 124 10.14 10.89 -2.02
CA TRP A 124 10.31 9.51 -2.46
C TRP A 124 11.78 9.14 -2.31
N SER A 125 12.05 8.03 -1.62
CA SER A 125 13.40 7.49 -1.47
C SER A 125 13.34 5.96 -1.49
N LEU A 126 14.18 5.35 -2.33
CA LEU A 126 14.50 3.93 -2.27
C LEU A 126 15.94 3.83 -1.76
N SER A 127 16.11 3.33 -0.54
CA SER A 127 17.43 3.09 0.04
C SER A 127 17.58 1.61 0.32
N GLY A 128 18.63 0.98 -0.21
CA GLY A 128 19.02 -0.36 0.22
C GLY A 128 19.45 -0.29 1.69
N GLY A 129 18.74 -0.98 2.58
CA GLY A 129 19.21 -1.19 3.94
C GLY A 129 20.31 -2.23 3.89
N SER A 130 21.56 -1.86 4.15
CA SER A 130 22.55 -2.86 4.54
C SER A 130 22.10 -3.41 5.88
N ALA A 131 21.54 -4.63 5.91
CA ALA A 131 21.45 -5.38 7.13
C ALA A 131 22.89 -5.58 7.63
N THR A 132 23.30 -4.79 8.61
CA THR A 132 24.54 -5.03 9.35
C THR A 132 24.30 -6.31 10.12
N GLY A 133 24.80 -7.42 9.57
CA GLY A 133 24.88 -8.68 10.29
C GLY A 133 25.76 -8.50 11.52
N ASP A 134 25.24 -8.97 12.65
CA ASP A 134 25.99 -9.46 13.81
C ASP A 134 25.54 -10.90 14.08
#